data_AF-A0A0B2B6L2-F1
#
_entry.id   AF-A0A0B2B6L2-F1
#
_cell.length_a   1.000
_cell.length_b   1.000
_cell.length_c   1.000
_cell.angle_alpha   90.00
_cell.angle_beta   90.00
_cell.angle_gamma   90.00
#
_symmetry.space_group_name_H-M   'P 1'
#
loop_
_entity.id
_entity.type
_entity.pdbx_description
1 polymer ?
#
loop_
_entity_poly.entity_id
_entity_poly.type
_entity_poly.pdbx_seq_one_letter_code
_entity_poly.pdbx_strand_id
1 'polypeptide(L)'
;MEKHDERERDRPQGFLVVARTAPGPYPHPVEVAVYPDGRDSRIAFSIGPHAANVGGQVPLARVVDALQDDTDPAFTEEFDAADLHWLVPFLVRLRAGEDVTDEIIDAYEAKHGTRPEVLVWEPFGR
;
A
#
# COMPACT_ATOMS: atom_id res chain seq x y z
N MET A 1 3.19 1.46 36.12
CA MET A 1 4.22 0.71 35.38
C MET A 1 3.47 -0.17 34.41
N GLU A 2 2.98 0.44 33.34
CA GLU A 2 2.22 -0.25 32.29
C GLU A 2 3.22 -1.01 31.41
N LYS A 3 3.00 -2.31 31.33
CA LYS A 3 3.76 -3.19 30.45
C LYS A 3 3.24 -2.92 29.04
N HIS A 4 3.93 -2.04 28.30
CA HIS A 4 3.70 -1.93 26.87
C HIS A 4 4.05 -3.26 26.22
N ASP A 5 3.07 -3.80 25.51
CA ASP A 5 3.00 -5.14 24.97
C ASP A 5 4.19 -5.37 24.01
N GLU A 6 5.08 -6.27 24.39
CA GLU A 6 6.31 -6.60 23.64
C GLU A 6 6.02 -7.47 22.40
N ARG A 7 4.74 -7.62 22.00
CA ARG A 7 4.31 -8.49 20.88
C ARG A 7 4.14 -7.79 19.53
N GLU A 8 4.31 -6.48 19.44
CA GLU A 8 4.12 -5.75 18.18
C GLU A 8 5.36 -5.67 17.29
N ARG A 9 6.55 -6.10 17.77
CA ARG A 9 7.81 -6.02 17.02
C ARG A 9 8.24 -7.29 16.27
N ASP A 10 7.38 -8.32 16.25
CA ASP A 10 7.72 -9.62 15.67
C ASP A 10 6.74 -10.05 14.55
N ARG A 11 5.96 -9.11 14.00
CA ARG A 11 5.32 -9.35 12.70
C ARG A 11 6.40 -9.18 11.63
N PRO A 12 6.69 -10.19 10.81
CA PRO A 12 7.57 -9.99 9.66
C PRO A 12 7.03 -8.82 8.85
N GLN A 13 7.88 -7.84 8.50
CA GLN A 13 7.52 -6.68 7.68
C GLN A 13 7.15 -7.18 6.27
N GLY A 14 5.90 -7.60 6.13
CA GLY A 14 5.29 -7.95 4.88
C GLY A 14 4.65 -6.74 4.24
N PHE A 15 4.42 -6.81 2.94
CA PHE A 15 3.64 -5.83 2.21
C PHE A 15 2.37 -6.46 1.68
N LEU A 16 1.32 -5.64 1.59
CA LEU A 16 0.02 -6.01 1.08
C LEU A 16 -0.08 -5.61 -0.38
N VAL A 17 -0.29 -6.55 -1.30
CA VAL A 17 -0.64 -6.22 -2.68
C VAL A 17 -2.13 -5.88 -2.72
N VAL A 18 -2.44 -4.59 -2.89
CA VAL A 18 -3.80 -4.02 -2.80
C VAL A 18 -4.42 -3.71 -4.15
N ALA A 19 -3.65 -3.79 -5.23
CA ALA A 19 -4.18 -3.79 -6.59
C ALA A 19 -3.24 -4.52 -7.55
N ARG A 20 -3.84 -5.21 -8.52
CA ARG A 20 -3.19 -5.68 -9.75
C ARG A 20 -4.14 -5.43 -10.91
N THR A 21 -3.85 -4.45 -11.73
CA THR A 21 -4.68 -4.18 -12.91
C THR A 21 -4.29 -5.11 -14.06
N ALA A 22 -5.29 -5.56 -14.82
CA ALA A 22 -5.05 -6.25 -16.08
C ALA A 22 -4.59 -5.23 -17.15
N PRO A 23 -3.94 -5.68 -18.24
CA PRO A 23 -3.67 -4.80 -19.39
C PRO A 23 -4.96 -4.14 -19.87
N GLY A 24 -4.98 -2.80 -19.93
CA GLY A 24 -6.18 -2.00 -20.18
C GLY A 24 -5.90 -0.75 -21.04
N PRO A 25 -6.78 0.27 -21.00
CA PRO A 25 -6.56 1.55 -21.70
C PRO A 25 -5.32 2.30 -21.21
N TYR A 26 -4.92 2.05 -19.96
CA TYR A 26 -3.60 2.41 -19.46
C TYR A 26 -2.55 1.46 -20.06
N PRO A 27 -1.44 1.97 -20.62
CA PRO A 27 -0.53 1.17 -21.43
C PRO A 27 0.17 0.03 -20.67
N HIS A 28 0.08 -0.01 -19.34
CA HIS A 28 0.78 -0.96 -18.49
C HIS A 28 -0.08 -1.42 -17.30
N PRO A 29 -0.04 -2.72 -16.94
CA PRO A 29 -0.60 -3.19 -15.68
C PRO A 29 0.12 -2.52 -14.51
N VAL A 30 -0.67 -2.14 -13.50
CA VAL A 30 -0.25 -1.47 -12.27
C VAL A 30 -0.42 -2.45 -11.13
N GLU A 31 0.65 -2.73 -10.42
CA GLU A 31 0.62 -3.37 -9.10
C GLU A 31 0.87 -2.30 -8.04
N VAL A 32 0.00 -2.26 -7.02
CA VAL A 32 0.17 -1.36 -5.88
C VAL A 32 0.33 -2.17 -4.61
N ALA A 33 1.39 -1.87 -3.87
CA ALA A 33 1.73 -2.54 -2.63
C ALA A 33 1.86 -1.54 -1.47
N VAL A 34 1.23 -1.84 -0.33
CA VAL A 34 1.37 -1.07 0.91
C VAL A 34 2.38 -1.77 1.81
N TYR A 35 3.36 -1.03 2.31
CA TYR A 35 4.35 -1.44 3.29
C TYR A 35 3.99 -0.75 4.62
N PRO A 36 3.23 -1.39 5.50
CA PRO A 36 2.82 -0.79 6.76
C PRO A 36 4.01 -0.73 7.72
N ASP A 37 4.34 0.48 8.18
CA ASP A 37 5.36 0.74 9.20
C ASP A 37 4.97 1.99 10.03
N GLY A 38 3.67 2.10 10.34
CA GLY A 38 3.09 3.27 10.98
C GLY A 38 3.39 4.56 10.20
N ARG A 39 4.01 5.54 10.85
CA ARG A 39 4.36 6.84 10.23
C ARG A 39 5.37 6.74 9.09
N ASP A 40 6.18 5.69 9.09
CA ASP A 40 7.22 5.43 8.09
C ASP A 40 6.73 4.50 6.98
N SER A 41 5.43 4.22 6.94
CA SER A 41 4.80 3.42 5.89
C SER A 41 5.15 3.92 4.49
N ARG A 42 5.24 2.98 3.56
CA ARG A 42 5.55 3.26 2.15
C ARG A 42 4.50 2.62 1.26
N ILE A 43 4.40 3.13 0.04
CA ILE A 43 3.58 2.54 -1.01
C ILE A 43 4.44 2.38 -2.25
N ALA A 44 4.32 1.25 -2.93
CA ALA A 44 4.99 0.99 -4.19
C ALA A 44 4.01 0.94 -5.33
N PHE A 45 4.42 1.51 -6.46
CA PHE A 45 3.72 1.42 -7.73
C PHE A 45 4.66 0.73 -8.72
N SER A 46 4.25 -0.45 -9.18
CA SER A 46 4.97 -1.22 -10.20
C SER A 46 4.19 -1.15 -11.50
N ILE A 47 4.81 -0.59 -12.54
CA ILE A 47 4.19 -0.33 -13.84
C ILE A 47 4.91 -1.17 -14.90
N GLY A 48 4.18 -2.07 -15.58
CA GLY A 48 4.68 -2.73 -16.80
C GLY A 48 4.45 -4.25 -16.86
N PRO A 49 4.54 -4.85 -18.06
CA PRO A 49 4.25 -6.28 -18.31
C PRO A 49 5.20 -7.27 -17.61
N HIS A 50 6.28 -6.76 -17.01
CA HIS A 50 7.26 -7.54 -16.24
C HIS A 50 7.42 -7.06 -14.79
N ALA A 51 6.51 -6.23 -14.27
CA ALA A 51 6.58 -5.65 -12.92
C ALA A 51 8.01 -5.19 -12.56
N ALA A 52 8.65 -4.45 -13.48
CA ALA A 52 9.81 -3.67 -13.07
C ALA A 52 9.27 -2.62 -12.08
N ASN A 53 9.93 -2.46 -10.92
CA ASN A 53 9.61 -1.42 -9.94
C ASN A 53 9.94 -0.02 -10.52
N VAL A 54 9.29 0.39 -11.61
CA VAL A 54 9.58 1.64 -12.31
C VAL A 54 9.08 2.84 -11.50
N GLY A 55 8.02 2.69 -10.70
CA GLY A 55 7.53 3.72 -9.78
C GLY A 55 8.24 3.77 -8.42
N GLY A 56 8.94 2.69 -8.03
CA GLY A 56 9.68 2.60 -6.76
C GLY A 56 8.78 2.61 -5.52
N GLN A 57 9.41 2.67 -4.33
CA GLN A 57 8.71 2.83 -3.05
C GLN A 57 8.72 4.30 -2.62
N VAL A 58 7.55 4.93 -2.57
CA VAL A 58 7.39 6.31 -2.12
C VAL A 58 6.91 6.37 -0.66
N PRO A 59 7.33 7.38 0.13
CA PRO A 59 6.81 7.58 1.47
C PRO A 59 5.29 7.80 1.44
N LEU A 60 4.55 7.14 2.33
CA LEU A 60 3.09 7.26 2.38
C LEU A 60 2.63 8.71 2.62
N ALA A 61 3.39 9.46 3.43
CA ALA A 61 3.11 10.86 3.68
C ALA A 61 3.04 11.70 2.39
N ARG A 62 3.96 11.46 1.45
CA ARG A 62 3.98 12.17 0.16
C ARG A 62 2.71 11.88 -0.66
N VAL A 63 2.27 10.63 -0.67
CA VAL A 63 1.08 10.23 -1.45
C VAL A 63 -0.19 10.79 -0.84
N VAL A 64 -0.34 10.70 0.49
CA VAL A 64 -1.50 11.27 1.18
C VAL A 64 -1.56 12.79 1.00
N ASP A 65 -0.44 13.49 1.18
CA ASP A 65 -0.40 14.95 1.00
C ASP A 65 -0.73 15.33 -0.46
N ALA A 66 -0.20 14.57 -1.43
CA ALA A 66 -0.51 14.80 -2.84
C ALA A 66 -1.99 14.58 -3.20
N LEU A 67 -2.62 13.54 -2.65
CA LEU A 67 -4.04 13.24 -2.86
C LEU A 67 -4.96 14.26 -2.16
N GLN A 68 -4.55 14.78 -1.00
CA GLN A 68 -5.35 15.77 -0.25
C GLN A 68 -5.28 17.16 -0.87
N ASP A 69 -4.09 17.57 -1.31
CA ASP A 69 -3.85 18.90 -1.86
C ASP A 69 -3.97 18.97 -3.39
N ASP A 70 -4.24 17.82 -4.05
CA ASP A 70 -4.28 17.66 -5.51
C ASP A 70 -3.02 18.21 -6.20
N THR A 71 -1.85 17.95 -5.60
CA THR A 71 -0.57 18.55 -6.02
C THR A 71 0.23 17.68 -7.00
N ASP A 72 -0.12 16.41 -7.14
CA ASP A 72 0.52 15.48 -8.07
C ASP A 72 -0.54 14.63 -8.78
N PRO A 73 -1.00 15.04 -9.98
CA PRO A 73 -2.09 14.37 -10.68
C PRO A 73 -1.75 12.93 -11.08
N ALA A 74 -0.46 12.56 -11.08
CA ALA A 74 -0.05 11.19 -11.37
C ALA A 74 -0.59 10.20 -10.31
N PHE A 75 -0.59 10.56 -9.02
CA PHE A 75 -1.15 9.70 -7.99
C PHE A 75 -2.66 9.57 -8.11
N THR A 76 -3.37 10.67 -8.42
CA THR A 76 -4.82 10.64 -8.65
C THR A 76 -5.15 9.71 -9.81
N GLU A 77 -4.43 9.84 -10.93
CA GLU A 77 -4.57 8.98 -12.11
C GLU A 77 -4.30 7.49 -11.81
N GLU A 78 -3.25 7.19 -11.05
CA GLU A 78 -2.91 5.82 -10.64
C GLU A 78 -3.99 5.23 -9.70
N PHE A 79 -4.51 6.04 -8.77
CA PHE A 79 -5.59 5.61 -7.87
C PHE A 79 -6.90 5.38 -8.62
N ASP A 80 -7.22 6.22 -9.60
CA ASP A 80 -8.37 6.04 -10.49
C ASP A 80 -8.22 4.76 -11.33
N ALA A 81 -7.06 4.58 -11.96
CA ALA A 81 -6.78 3.44 -12.83
C ALA A 81 -6.81 2.11 -12.09
N ALA A 82 -6.40 2.10 -10.82
CA ALA A 82 -6.38 0.91 -9.96
C ALA A 82 -7.60 0.77 -9.02
N ASP A 83 -8.59 1.67 -9.12
CA ASP A 83 -9.77 1.71 -8.25
C ASP A 83 -9.39 1.62 -6.75
N LEU A 84 -8.47 2.49 -6.33
CA LEU A 84 -7.85 2.50 -4.99
C LEU A 84 -8.45 3.51 -4.02
N HIS A 85 -9.46 4.28 -4.42
CA HIS A 85 -10.04 5.34 -3.55
C HIS A 85 -10.64 4.81 -2.24
N TRP A 86 -11.06 3.54 -2.22
CA TRP A 86 -11.50 2.88 -0.99
C TRP A 86 -10.39 2.76 0.07
N LEU A 87 -9.12 2.77 -0.35
CA LEU A 87 -7.96 2.60 0.52
C LEU A 87 -7.55 3.92 1.21
N VAL A 88 -7.88 5.07 0.62
CA VAL A 88 -7.45 6.40 1.07
C VAL A 88 -7.72 6.67 2.56
N PRO A 89 -8.91 6.36 3.12
CA PRO A 89 -9.16 6.56 4.54
C PRO A 89 -8.19 5.80 5.46
N PHE A 90 -7.75 4.61 5.05
CA PHE A 90 -6.80 3.79 5.81
C PHE A 90 -5.37 4.32 5.67
N LEU A 91 -5.01 4.83 4.49
CA LEU A 91 -3.70 5.46 4.26
C LEU A 91 -3.51 6.70 5.15
N VAL A 92 -4.56 7.50 5.32
CA VAL A 92 -4.55 8.66 6.23
C VAL A 92 -4.30 8.22 7.69
N ARG A 93 -4.94 7.12 8.13
CA ARG A 93 -4.78 6.56 9.48
C ARG A 93 -3.40 5.94 9.68
N LEU A 94 -2.89 5.18 8.71
CA LEU A 94 -1.51 4.68 8.70
C LEU A 94 -0.51 5.84 8.83
N ARG A 95 -0.68 6.92 8.05
CA ARG A 95 0.16 8.12 8.14
C ARG A 95 0.12 8.77 9.53
N ALA A 96 -1.03 8.74 10.21
CA ALA A 96 -1.15 9.23 11.58
C ALA A 96 -0.39 8.35 12.60
N GLY A 97 -0.06 7.12 12.21
CA GLY A 97 0.62 6.11 13.02
C GLY A 97 -0.31 5.07 13.60
N GLU A 98 -1.55 4.97 13.13
CA GLU A 98 -2.48 3.90 13.54
C GLU A 98 -2.12 2.59 12.84
N ASP A 99 -2.16 1.46 13.56
CA ASP A 99 -2.08 0.14 12.95
C ASP A 99 -3.47 -0.30 12.48
N VAL A 100 -3.73 -0.09 11.18
CA VAL A 100 -4.99 -0.43 10.51
C VAL A 100 -4.80 -1.54 9.48
N THR A 101 -3.71 -2.30 9.60
CA THR A 101 -3.33 -3.33 8.61
C THR A 101 -4.41 -4.39 8.46
N ASP A 102 -4.95 -4.88 9.57
CA ASP A 102 -6.01 -5.90 9.57
C ASP A 102 -7.33 -5.32 8.97
N GLU A 103 -7.63 -4.04 9.22
CA GLU A 103 -8.79 -3.37 8.62
C GLU A 103 -8.67 -3.20 7.10
N ILE A 104 -7.45 -2.93 6.61
CA ILE A 104 -7.18 -2.88 5.16
C ILE A 104 -7.42 -4.24 4.52
N ILE A 105 -6.98 -5.33 5.18
CA ILE A 105 -7.20 -6.71 4.71
C ILE A 105 -8.69 -7.02 4.63
N ASP A 106 -9.45 -6.70 5.67
CA ASP A 106 -10.90 -6.93 5.73
C ASP A 106 -11.64 -6.11 4.65
N ALA A 107 -11.27 -4.84 4.46
CA ALA A 107 -11.84 -3.99 3.42
C ALA A 107 -11.53 -4.48 2.00
N TYR A 108 -10.29 -4.96 1.77
CA TYR A 108 -9.91 -5.60 0.52
C TYR A 108 -10.74 -6.86 0.26
N GLU A 109 -10.88 -7.74 1.26
CA GLU A 109 -11.66 -8.98 1.14
C GLU A 109 -13.14 -8.68 0.87
N ALA A 110 -13.72 -7.69 1.54
CA ALA A 110 -15.10 -7.26 1.29
C ALA A 110 -15.30 -6.71 -0.13
N LYS A 111 -14.31 -6.01 -0.69
CA LYS A 111 -14.39 -5.43 -2.04
C LYS A 111 -14.13 -6.45 -3.15
N HIS A 112 -13.14 -7.33 -2.97
CA HIS A 112 -12.64 -8.22 -4.02
C HIS A 112 -13.09 -9.68 -3.86
N GLY A 113 -13.66 -10.06 -2.72
CA GLY A 113 -14.09 -11.43 -2.42
C GLY A 113 -12.94 -12.40 -2.14
N THR A 114 -11.71 -11.89 -2.07
CA THR A 114 -10.48 -12.64 -1.79
C THR A 114 -9.56 -11.82 -0.91
N ARG A 115 -8.71 -12.47 -0.12
CA ARG A 115 -7.70 -11.77 0.67
C ARG A 115 -6.58 -11.18 -0.20
N PRO A 116 -5.98 -10.05 0.20
CA PRO A 116 -4.81 -9.52 -0.49
C PRO A 116 -3.63 -10.47 -0.33
N GLU A 117 -2.74 -10.47 -1.31
CA GLU A 117 -1.48 -11.20 -1.19
C GLU A 117 -0.60 -10.51 -0.14
N VAL A 118 -0.14 -11.27 0.86
CA VAL A 118 0.80 -10.81 1.88
C VAL A 118 2.15 -11.42 1.56
N LEU A 119 3.07 -10.58 1.08
CA LEU A 119 4.42 -11.00 0.75
C LEU A 119 5.36 -10.53 1.85
N VAL A 120 6.04 -11.48 2.49
CA VAL A 120 7.07 -11.18 3.48
C VAL A 120 8.34 -10.80 2.74
N TRP A 121 8.94 -9.66 3.11
CA TRP A 121 10.29 -9.36 2.64
C TRP A 121 11.25 -10.32 3.35
N GLU A 122 11.68 -11.38 2.66
CA GLU A 122 12.83 -12.15 3.12
C GLU A 122 14.08 -11.29 2.89
N PRO A 123 14.81 -10.89 3.94
CA PRO A 123 16.09 -10.22 3.74
C PRO A 123 16.98 -11.22 3.00
N PHE A 124 17.36 -10.90 1.75
CA PHE A 124 18.45 -11.61 1.09
C PHE A 124 19.67 -11.54 2.02
N GLY A 125 20.09 -12.71 2.49
CA GLY A 125 20.96 -12.86 3.64
C GLY A 125 22.28 -12.10 3.56
N ARG A 126 22.59 -11.49 4.71
CA ARG A 126 23.90 -11.35 5.38
C ARG A 126 25.06 -10.63 4.67
#